data_AF-E6VX54-F1
#
_entry.id   AF-E6VX54-F1
#
_cell.length_a   1.000
_cell.length_b   1.000
_cell.length_c   1.000
_cell.angle_alpha   90.00
_cell.angle_beta   90.00
_cell.angle_gamma   90.00
#
_symmetry.space_group_name_H-M   'P 1'
#
loop_
_entity.id
_entity.type
_entity.pdbx_description
1 polymer ?
#
loop_
_entity_poly.entity_id
_entity_poly.type
_entity_poly.pdbx_seq_one_letter_code
_entity_poly.pdbx_strand_id
1 'polypeptide(L)'
;MRFIKVLFLLALFVFSILFFSQNNDVLLQGLVLKLEIPYTMTLHSVPLPFAVLIMAAFVAGAILTMIYFALDKFRSGVKLRECKTRMASLEQELNSLRNMPINETRSYNTEEKSEQSN
;
A
#
# COMPACT_ATOMS: atom_id res chain seq x y z
N MET A 1 -14.78 -12.37 3.53
CA MET A 1 -14.67 -13.84 3.50
C MET A 1 -13.20 -14.28 3.46
N ARG A 2 -12.50 -14.39 4.60
CA ARG A 2 -11.08 -14.80 4.63
C ARG A 2 -10.88 -16.23 4.10
N PHE A 3 -11.84 -17.11 4.38
CA PHE A 3 -11.82 -18.52 3.97
C PHE A 3 -12.01 -18.75 2.46
N ILE A 4 -12.91 -18.01 1.79
CA ILE A 4 -13.12 -18.19 0.34
C ILE A 4 -11.87 -17.85 -0.47
N LYS A 5 -11.09 -16.85 -0.01
CA LYS A 5 -9.82 -16.47 -0.62
C LYS A 5 -8.78 -17.58 -0.49
N VAL A 6 -8.76 -18.25 0.67
CA VAL A 6 -7.86 -19.39 0.92
C VAL A 6 -8.27 -20.60 0.09
N LEU A 7 -9.56 -20.92 0.01
CA LEU A 7 -10.06 -22.02 -0.83
C LEU A 7 -9.74 -21.79 -2.31
N PHE A 8 -9.95 -20.56 -2.82
CA PHE A 8 -9.59 -20.21 -4.19
C PHE A 8 -8.09 -20.33 -4.44
N LEU A 9 -7.25 -19.87 -3.51
CA LEU A 9 -5.80 -19.98 -3.62
C LEU A 9 -5.33 -21.43 -3.61
N LEU A 10 -5.95 -22.29 -2.78
CA LEU A 10 -5.68 -23.73 -2.76
C LEU A 10 -6.08 -24.38 -4.09
N ALA A 11 -7.27 -24.08 -4.60
CA ALA A 11 -7.75 -24.60 -5.88
C ALA A 11 -6.83 -24.18 -7.04
N LEU A 12 -6.40 -22.92 -7.06
CA LEU A 12 -5.44 -22.40 -8.03
C LEU A 12 -4.12 -23.18 -7.92
N PHE A 13 -3.61 -23.42 -6.71
CA PHE A 13 -2.37 -24.15 -6.51
C PHE A 13 -2.43 -25.60 -7.03
N VAL A 14 -3.53 -26.31 -6.73
CA VAL A 14 -3.76 -27.66 -7.26
C VAL A 14 -3.86 -27.64 -8.78
N PHE A 15 -4.60 -26.69 -9.34
CA PHE A 15 -4.71 -26.52 -10.79
C PHE A 15 -3.34 -26.26 -11.44
N SER A 16 -2.51 -25.39 -10.85
CA SER A 16 -1.17 -25.13 -11.34
C SER A 16 -0.30 -26.39 -11.32
N ILE A 17 -0.33 -27.20 -10.27
CA ILE A 17 0.43 -28.45 -10.22
C ILE A 17 -0.02 -29.41 -11.32
N LEU A 18 -1.34 -29.60 -11.49
CA LEU A 18 -1.88 -30.47 -12.53
C LEU A 18 -1.50 -29.97 -13.93
N PHE A 19 -1.58 -28.65 -14.16
CA PHE A 19 -1.17 -28.03 -15.41
C PHE A 19 0.31 -28.30 -15.73
N PHE A 20 1.20 -28.14 -14.75
CA PHE A 20 2.63 -28.43 -14.91
C PHE A 20 2.88 -29.91 -15.18
N SER A 21 2.22 -30.80 -14.42
CA SER A 21 2.38 -32.24 -14.58
C SER A 21 1.91 -32.73 -15.95
N GLN A 22 0.84 -32.18 -16.50
CA GLN A 22 0.32 -32.55 -17.81
C GLN A 22 1.16 -32.00 -18.97
N ASN A 23 1.79 -30.84 -18.78
CA ASN A 23 2.56 -30.15 -19.83
C ASN A 23 4.08 -30.30 -19.64
N ASN A 24 4.52 -31.29 -18.86
CA ASN A 24 5.91 -31.45 -18.47
C ASN A 24 6.87 -31.54 -19.68
N ASP A 25 6.47 -32.23 -20.74
CA ASP A 25 7.30 -32.37 -21.95
C ASP A 25 7.55 -31.03 -22.64
N VAL A 26 6.52 -30.17 -22.73
CA VAL A 26 6.63 -28.82 -23.30
C VAL A 26 7.45 -27.91 -22.39
N LEU A 27 7.31 -28.07 -21.07
CA LEU A 27 8.03 -27.28 -20.07
C LEU A 27 9.54 -27.59 -20.04
N LEU A 28 9.93 -28.82 -20.33
CA LEU A 28 11.33 -29.23 -20.42
C LEU A 28 11.98 -28.95 -21.77
N GLN A 29 11.19 -28.55 -22.77
CA GLN A 29 11.72 -28.17 -24.07
C GLN A 29 12.72 -27.00 -23.91
N GLY A 30 13.88 -27.16 -24.54
CA GLY A 30 14.91 -26.13 -24.59
C GLY A 30 14.44 -24.94 -25.44
N LEU A 31 14.27 -23.79 -24.81
CA LEU A 31 14.00 -22.53 -25.48
C LEU A 31 15.31 -21.76 -25.62
N VAL A 32 15.62 -21.36 -26.86
CA VAL A 32 16.71 -20.42 -27.14
C VAL A 32 16.08 -19.07 -27.43
N LEU A 33 16.32 -18.11 -26.53
CA LEU A 33 15.89 -16.74 -26.77
C LEU A 33 16.87 -16.14 -27.78
N LYS A 34 16.31 -15.75 -28.94
CA LYS A 34 17.05 -15.06 -29.98
C LYS A 34 16.58 -13.61 -30.02
N LEU A 35 17.53 -12.70 -29.93
CA LEU A 35 17.32 -11.28 -30.21
C LEU A 35 18.07 -10.97 -31.50
N GLU A 36 17.33 -10.90 -32.60
CA GLU A 36 17.88 -10.45 -33.87
C GLU A 36 17.73 -8.93 -33.95
N ILE A 37 18.85 -8.22 -33.92
CA ILE A 37 18.89 -6.79 -34.18
C ILE A 37 19.27 -6.64 -35.66
N PRO A 38 18.37 -6.15 -36.52
CA PRO A 38 18.67 -6.04 -37.95
C PRO A 38 19.96 -5.22 -38.15
N TYR A 39 20.83 -5.71 -39.04
CA TYR A 39 22.10 -5.10 -39.47
C TYR A 39 23.25 -5.00 -38.46
N THR A 40 23.15 -5.50 -37.23
CA THR A 40 24.21 -5.31 -36.23
C THR A 40 24.69 -6.59 -35.55
N MET A 41 23.81 -7.39 -34.94
CA MET A 41 24.22 -8.63 -34.25
C MET A 41 23.02 -9.52 -33.91
N THR A 42 23.24 -10.84 -33.94
CA THR A 42 22.29 -11.82 -33.40
C THR A 42 22.76 -12.26 -32.00
N LEU A 43 21.97 -11.95 -30.98
CA LEU A 43 22.21 -12.44 -29.61
C LEU A 43 21.40 -13.71 -29.41
N HIS A 44 22.06 -14.78 -28.98
CA HIS A 44 21.43 -16.06 -28.68
C HIS A 44 21.73 -16.44 -27.24
N SER A 45 20.70 -16.81 -26.47
CA SER A 45 20.88 -17.37 -25.15
C SER A 45 21.32 -18.83 -25.23
N VAL A 46 21.91 -19.35 -24.15
CA VAL A 46 22.03 -20.80 -23.93
C VAL A 46 20.61 -21.41 -23.96
N PRO A 47 20.42 -22.63 -24.50
CA PRO A 47 19.15 -23.32 -24.43
C PRO A 47 18.73 -23.50 -22.97
N LEU A 48 17.67 -22.79 -22.57
CA LEU A 48 17.10 -22.82 -21.24
C LEU A 48 15.77 -23.55 -21.29
N PRO A 49 15.50 -24.52 -20.40
CA PRO A 49 14.19 -25.14 -20.33
C PRO A 49 13.10 -24.10 -20.11
N PHE A 50 11.97 -24.23 -20.79
CA PHE A 50 10.86 -23.28 -20.71
C PHE A 50 10.34 -23.10 -19.26
N ALA A 51 10.39 -24.15 -18.45
CA ALA A 51 10.09 -24.13 -17.02
C ALA A 51 10.89 -23.08 -16.24
N VAL A 52 12.17 -22.87 -16.59
CA VAL A 52 13.04 -21.90 -15.91
C VAL A 52 12.56 -20.48 -16.17
N LEU A 53 12.13 -20.17 -17.40
CA LEU A 53 11.61 -18.86 -17.77
C LEU A 53 10.30 -18.56 -17.03
N ILE A 54 9.39 -19.54 -16.96
CA ILE A 54 8.12 -19.41 -16.24
C ILE A 54 8.39 -19.18 -14.75
N MET A 55 9.31 -19.94 -14.14
CA MET A 55 9.69 -19.75 -12.74
C MET A 55 10.30 -18.37 -12.49
N ALA A 56 11.18 -17.90 -13.38
CA ALA A 56 11.75 -16.56 -13.29
C ALA A 56 10.68 -15.47 -13.38
N ALA A 57 9.73 -15.60 -14.32
CA ALA A 57 8.62 -14.68 -14.47
C ALA A 57 7.70 -14.68 -13.24
N PHE A 58 7.43 -15.86 -12.66
CA PHE A 58 6.66 -15.99 -11.43
C PHE A 58 7.33 -15.29 -10.24
N VAL A 59 8.64 -15.51 -10.06
CA VAL A 59 9.43 -14.85 -9.01
C VAL A 59 9.45 -13.33 -9.22
N ALA A 60 9.66 -12.87 -10.45
CA ALA A 60 9.63 -11.44 -10.77
C ALA A 60 8.25 -10.82 -10.47
N GLY A 61 7.16 -11.51 -10.82
CA GLY A 61 5.80 -11.09 -10.47
C GLY A 61 5.56 -11.06 -8.95
N ALA A 62 6.06 -12.05 -8.21
CA ALA A 62 5.96 -12.08 -6.74
C ALA A 62 6.73 -10.90 -6.10
N ILE A 63 7.92 -10.58 -6.60
CA ILE A 63 8.69 -9.42 -6.15
C ILE A 63 7.94 -8.13 -6.45
N LEU A 64 7.41 -7.97 -7.67
CA LEU A 64 6.68 -6.76 -8.07
C LEU A 64 5.43 -6.55 -7.22
N THR A 65 4.66 -7.62 -6.96
CA THR A 65 3.48 -7.55 -6.10
C THR A 65 3.84 -7.26 -4.64
N MET A 66 4.95 -7.80 -4.13
CA MET A 66 5.47 -7.46 -2.80
C MET A 66 5.84 -5.98 -2.71
N ILE A 67 6.53 -5.43 -3.72
CA ILE A 67 6.86 -4.00 -3.79
C ILE A 67 5.58 -3.16 -3.80
N TYR A 68 4.59 -3.53 -4.62
CA TYR A 68 3.31 -2.84 -4.69
C TYR A 68 2.59 -2.81 -3.33
N PHE A 69 2.51 -3.96 -2.64
CA PHE A 69 1.92 -4.03 -1.29
C PHE A 69 2.73 -3.26 -0.25
N ALA A 70 4.05 -3.26 -0.33
CA ALA A 70 4.89 -2.48 0.57
C ALA A 70 4.60 -0.98 0.41
N LEU A 71 4.56 -0.48 -0.82
CA LEU A 71 4.23 0.92 -1.12
C LEU A 71 2.84 1.30 -0.61
N ASP A 72 1.83 0.44 -0.79
CA ASP A 72 0.48 0.71 -0.30
C ASP A 72 0.39 0.70 1.24
N LYS A 73 1.16 -0.18 1.89
CA LYS A 73 1.30 -0.21 3.36
C LYS A 73 1.95 1.08 3.88
N PHE A 74 3.00 1.56 3.23
CA PHE A 74 3.64 2.82 3.58
C PHE A 74 2.68 4.00 3.39
N ARG A 75 1.96 4.07 2.26
CA ARG A 75 0.99 5.13 1.99
C ARG A 75 -0.15 5.13 3.01
N SER A 76 -0.60 3.95 3.42
CA SER A 76 -1.59 3.79 4.49
C SER A 76 -1.05 4.26 5.85
N GLY A 77 0.22 3.98 6.16
CA GLY A 77 0.89 4.45 7.37
C GLY A 77 1.04 5.97 7.44
N VAL A 78 1.31 6.63 6.31
CA VAL A 78 1.37 8.10 6.23
C VAL A 78 0.01 8.73 6.53
N LYS A 79 -1.07 8.19 5.94
CA LYS A 79 -2.44 8.65 6.22
C LYS A 79 -2.82 8.50 7.69
N LEU A 80 -2.37 7.41 8.34
CA LEU A 80 -2.62 7.18 9.76
C LEU A 80 -1.91 8.21 10.64
N ARG A 81 -0.67 8.56 10.28
CA ARG A 81 0.08 9.62 10.96
C ARG A 81 -0.57 10.99 10.77
N GLU A 82 -0.98 11.32 9.56
CA GLU A 82 -1.66 12.59 9.27
C GLU A 82 -2.97 12.73 10.07
N CYS A 83 -3.78 11.66 10.12
CA CYS A 83 -5.00 11.64 10.92
C CYS A 83 -4.72 11.80 12.43
N LYS A 84 -3.68 11.15 12.95
CA LYS A 84 -3.28 11.27 14.36
C LYS A 84 -2.81 12.68 14.72
N THR A 85 -2.05 13.33 13.83
CA THR A 85 -1.60 14.72 14.03
C THR A 85 -2.77 15.69 14.02
N ARG A 86 -3.75 15.50 13.11
CA ARG A 86 -4.99 16.29 13.11
C ARG A 86 -5.82 16.07 14.37
N MET A 87 -5.98 14.82 14.83
CA MET A 87 -6.67 14.58 16.10
C MET A 87 -5.99 15.29 17.28
N ALA A 88 -4.66 15.24 17.35
CA ALA A 88 -3.91 15.94 18.40
C ALA A 88 -4.08 17.47 18.33
N SER A 89 -4.11 18.06 17.13
CA SER A 89 -4.36 19.51 16.99
C SER A 89 -5.79 19.88 17.38
N LEU A 90 -6.79 19.08 16.96
CA LEU A 90 -8.19 19.28 17.36
C LEU A 90 -8.39 19.10 18.87
N GLU A 91 -7.73 18.14 19.51
CA GLU A 91 -7.73 17.98 20.96
C GLU A 91 -7.13 19.21 21.66
N GLN A 92 -6.04 19.76 21.12
CA GLN A 92 -5.40 20.96 21.66
C GLN A 92 -6.26 22.22 21.48
N GLU A 93 -6.96 22.35 20.35
CA GLU A 93 -7.95 23.42 20.13
C GLU A 93 -9.13 23.29 21.11
N LEU A 94 -9.72 22.10 21.27
CA LEU A 94 -10.77 21.88 22.27
C LEU A 94 -10.29 22.18 23.68
N ASN A 95 -9.07 21.81 24.03
CA ASN A 95 -8.52 22.06 25.35
C ASN A 95 -8.23 23.56 25.57
N SER A 96 -7.80 24.29 24.53
CA SER A 96 -7.60 25.73 24.62
C SER A 96 -8.91 26.51 24.72
N LEU A 97 -9.95 26.10 23.98
CA LEU A 97 -11.31 26.63 24.09
C LEU A 97 -11.93 26.31 25.46
N ARG A 98 -11.66 25.13 26.03
CA ARG A 98 -12.16 24.74 27.35
C ARG A 98 -11.43 25.43 28.51
N ASN A 99 -10.15 25.73 28.33
CA ASN A 99 -9.35 26.51 29.29
C ASN A 99 -9.36 28.01 29.01
N MET A 100 -10.14 28.50 28.04
CA MET A 100 -10.36 29.93 27.88
C MET A 100 -11.05 30.40 29.17
N PRO A 101 -10.39 31.30 29.95
CA PRO A 101 -10.97 31.75 31.20
C PRO A 101 -12.30 32.41 30.87
N ILE A 102 -13.36 32.01 31.58
CA ILE A 102 -14.64 32.73 31.63
C ILE A 102 -14.33 34.14 32.16
N ASN A 103 -13.93 35.05 31.27
CA ASN A 103 -13.70 36.45 31.56
C ASN A 103 -14.79 37.31 30.91
N GLU A 104 -16.02 36.81 30.91
CA GLU A 104 -17.21 37.53 30.46
C GLU A 104 -18.09 38.04 31.61
N THR A 105 -17.66 37.96 32.86
CA THR A 105 -18.47 38.49 34.00
C THR A 105 -17.93 39.78 34.61
N ARG A 106 -17.14 40.59 33.87
CA ARG A 106 -16.64 41.86 34.41
C ARG A 106 -16.69 43.03 33.44
N SER A 107 -17.81 43.20 32.73
CA SER A 107 -18.08 44.42 31.95
C SER A 107 -19.49 45.00 32.13
N TYR A 108 -20.14 44.76 33.28
CA TYR A 108 -21.47 45.32 33.58
C TYR A 108 -21.56 46.06 34.92
N ASN A 109 -20.44 46.49 35.52
CA ASN A 109 -20.48 47.20 36.82
C ASN A 109 -19.68 48.52 36.85
N THR A 110 -19.23 49.05 35.71
CA THR A 110 -18.44 50.30 35.68
C THR A 110 -19.29 51.55 35.37
N GLU A 111 -20.54 51.40 34.91
CA GLU A 111 -21.37 52.56 34.53
C GLU A 111 -22.31 53.08 35.63
N GLU A 112 -22.55 52.35 36.73
CA GLU A 112 -23.54 52.79 37.74
C GLU A 112 -22.99 53.68 38.88
N LYS A 113 -21.69 53.96 38.96
CA LYS A 113 -21.11 54.69 40.11
C LYS A 113 -20.73 56.15 39.86
N SER A 114 -21.03 56.72 38.69
CA SER A 114 -20.72 58.12 38.36
C SER A 114 -21.90 59.10 38.48
N GLU A 115 -23.11 58.66 38.84
CA GLU A 115 -24.29 59.56 38.99
C GLU A 115 -24.72 59.86 40.43
N GLN A 116 -24.09 59.26 41.45
CA GLN A 116 -24.35 59.57 42.88
C GLN A 116 -23.13 60.17 43.57
N SER A 117 -22.69 61.34 43.11
CA SER A 117 -21.86 62.25 43.93
C SER A 117 -21.92 63.66 43.36
N ASN A 118 -23.14 64.23 43.29
CA ASN A 118 -23.34 65.68 43.31
C ASN A 118 -23.72 66.10 44.74
#